data_AF-A0A3B9WVX5-F1
#
_entry.id   AF-A0A3B9WVX5-F1
#
_cell.length_a   1.000
_cell.length_b   1.000
_cell.length_c   1.000
_cell.angle_alpha   90.00
_cell.angle_beta   90.00
_cell.angle_gamma   90.00
#
_symmetry.space_group_name_H-M   'P 1'
#
loop_
_entity.id
_entity.type
_entity.pdbx_description
1 polymer ?
#
loop_
_entity_poly.entity_id
_entity_poly.type
_entity_poly.pdbx_seq_one_letter_code
_entity_poly.pdbx_strand_id
1 'polypeptide(L)'
;MVKLFKRFEKSILFFIGTVMYALNLAAFFLLFSIDNPEIISMSRTAAVTLSTYVIFMFLLSRIYGRFDAGKRKEKQTVFSLTVAVILTDLITYLELTIMKTNEANNDRFTIENVGILLTVMLLQFLIINVFVKLGNAFYFRVNDREKCIIVTGNNADRVKKALSDFDRRYAVIGVVSYKDGELFEKLIPSDTIVMYDIPVEERHRILSFAYRNLKNVYYNPSVPDIIEQHSNPVVVDDISFFVSEFHLIGFEERIIKRLSDIVISAFALVVLSPLFLVSAVLIKRFDGGPVFFKQKRATVHGRVFEIYKFRTMKENNEEHSATKNDDRITAPGRFLRKYRIDELPQL
;
A
#
# COMPACT_ATOMS: atom_id res chain seq x y z
N MET A 1 24.30 -2.90 -26.32
CA MET A 1 24.27 -2.68 -24.85
C MET A 1 22.87 -2.91 -24.25
N VAL A 2 21.81 -2.23 -24.73
CA VAL A 2 20.43 -2.36 -24.20
C VAL A 2 19.86 -3.79 -24.26
N LYS A 3 20.10 -4.53 -25.36
CA LYS A 3 19.68 -5.95 -25.49
C LYS A 3 20.30 -6.88 -24.44
N LEU A 4 21.54 -6.62 -24.01
CA LEU A 4 22.21 -7.40 -22.97
C LEU A 4 21.60 -7.09 -21.60
N PHE A 5 21.39 -5.81 -21.30
CA PHE A 5 20.73 -5.38 -20.06
C PHE A 5 19.31 -5.91 -19.93
N LYS A 6 18.55 -6.02 -21.02
CA LYS A 6 17.20 -6.61 -21.03
C LYS A 6 17.22 -8.09 -20.62
N ARG A 7 18.24 -8.85 -21.05
CA ARG A 7 18.40 -10.26 -20.69
C ARG A 7 18.71 -10.46 -19.20
N PHE A 8 19.42 -9.51 -18.59
CA PHE A 8 19.81 -9.54 -17.17
C PHE A 8 18.96 -8.61 -16.29
N GLU A 9 17.84 -8.10 -16.79
CA GLU A 9 17.00 -7.13 -16.10
C GLU A 9 16.63 -7.59 -14.69
N LYS A 10 16.11 -8.82 -14.56
CA LYS A 10 15.70 -9.40 -13.28
C LYS A 10 16.88 -9.50 -12.30
N SER A 11 18.06 -9.91 -12.78
CA SER A 11 19.26 -10.05 -11.96
C SER A 11 19.79 -8.69 -11.49
N ILE A 12 19.75 -7.67 -12.34
CA ILE A 12 20.20 -6.32 -12.00
C ILE A 12 19.24 -5.66 -11.01
N LEU A 13 17.92 -5.79 -11.22
CA LEU A 13 16.93 -5.30 -10.28
C LEU A 13 17.02 -6.02 -8.92
N PHE A 14 17.27 -7.33 -8.93
CA PHE A 14 17.54 -8.08 -7.71
C PHE A 14 18.79 -7.53 -7.00
N PHE A 15 19.89 -7.30 -7.72
CA PHE A 15 21.11 -6.73 -7.16
C PHE A 15 20.88 -5.34 -6.56
N ILE A 16 20.18 -4.44 -7.27
CA ILE A 16 19.82 -3.10 -6.77
C ILE A 16 19.01 -3.23 -5.47
N GLY A 17 18.02 -4.13 -5.42
CA GLY A 17 17.24 -4.40 -4.23
C GLY A 17 18.08 -4.93 -3.07
N THR A 18 18.98 -5.88 -3.33
CA THR A 18 19.89 -6.44 -2.31
C THR A 18 20.82 -5.38 -1.74
N VAL A 19 21.42 -4.55 -2.58
CA VAL A 19 22.26 -3.42 -2.13
C VAL A 19 21.44 -2.43 -1.30
N MET A 20 20.22 -2.12 -1.71
CA MET A 20 19.32 -1.26 -0.92
C MET A 20 19.10 -1.86 0.49
N TYR A 21 18.73 -3.14 0.59
CA TYR A 21 18.51 -3.77 1.90
C TYR A 21 19.79 -3.82 2.75
N ALA A 22 20.94 -4.11 2.14
CA ALA A 22 22.22 -4.10 2.83
C ALA A 22 22.60 -2.69 3.35
N LEU A 23 22.32 -1.64 2.59
CA LEU A 23 22.54 -0.26 3.05
C LEU A 23 21.59 0.16 4.17
N ASN A 24 20.33 -0.29 4.16
CA ASN A 24 19.40 -0.03 5.26
C ASN A 24 19.84 -0.74 6.56
N LEU A 25 20.29 -2.00 6.45
CA LEU A 25 20.91 -2.74 7.54
C LEU A 25 22.15 -1.99 8.06
N ALA A 26 23.08 -1.64 7.17
CA ALA A 26 24.30 -0.93 7.54
C ALA A 26 24.00 0.43 8.20
N ALA A 27 23.01 1.18 7.71
CA ALA A 27 22.59 2.43 8.32
C ALA A 27 22.14 2.26 9.78
N PHE A 28 21.36 1.21 10.07
CA PHE A 28 20.94 0.89 11.43
C PHE A 28 22.15 0.52 12.30
N PHE A 29 22.94 -0.46 11.89
CA PHE A 29 24.05 -0.98 12.69
C PHE A 29 25.17 0.05 12.88
N LEU A 30 25.53 0.83 11.87
CA LEU A 30 26.59 1.84 12.00
C LEU A 30 26.17 2.97 12.94
N LEU A 31 24.95 3.49 12.83
CA LEU A 31 24.50 4.59 13.69
C LEU A 31 24.26 4.13 15.13
N PHE A 32 23.66 2.95 15.36
CA PHE A 32 23.49 2.43 16.71
C PHE A 32 24.79 1.97 17.36
N SER A 33 25.85 1.72 16.57
CA SER A 33 27.15 1.30 17.12
C SER A 33 27.88 2.42 17.86
N ILE A 34 27.50 3.69 17.61
CA ILE A 34 28.07 4.85 18.29
C ILE A 34 27.89 4.73 19.81
N ASP A 35 26.68 4.34 20.24
CA ASP A 35 26.36 4.15 21.65
C ASP A 35 26.43 2.69 22.10
N ASN A 36 26.43 1.75 21.15
CA ASN A 36 26.39 0.31 21.41
C ASN A 36 27.47 -0.41 20.59
N PRO A 37 28.76 -0.27 20.93
CA PRO A 37 29.86 -0.86 20.15
C PRO A 37 29.76 -2.40 20.05
N GLU A 38 29.04 -3.03 20.99
CA GLU A 38 28.76 -4.46 21.00
C GLU A 38 28.05 -4.97 19.74
N ILE A 39 27.29 -4.13 19.03
CA ILE A 39 26.51 -4.59 17.87
C ILE A 39 27.34 -4.79 16.61
N ILE A 40 28.56 -4.23 16.57
CA ILE A 40 29.53 -4.43 15.47
C ILE A 40 30.61 -5.45 15.88
N SER A 41 30.92 -5.55 17.18
CA SER A 41 31.83 -6.59 17.65
C SER A 41 31.17 -7.96 17.53
N MET A 42 31.98 -9.02 17.37
CA MET A 42 31.47 -10.39 17.28
C MET A 42 31.00 -10.85 18.68
N SER A 43 29.80 -10.40 19.05
CA SER A 43 29.19 -10.58 20.37
C SER A 43 27.83 -11.28 20.27
N ARG A 44 27.31 -11.76 21.40
CA ARG A 44 25.94 -12.29 21.47
C ARG A 44 24.92 -11.21 21.11
N THR A 45 25.13 -9.98 21.56
CA THR A 45 24.29 -8.82 21.26
C THR A 45 24.23 -8.57 19.75
N ALA A 46 25.38 -8.57 19.06
CA ALA A 46 25.43 -8.42 17.61
C ALA A 46 24.69 -9.54 16.88
N ALA A 47 24.94 -10.80 17.25
CA ALA A 47 24.32 -11.94 16.60
C ALA A 47 22.79 -11.94 16.75
N VAL A 48 22.31 -11.66 17.95
CA VAL A 48 20.87 -11.61 18.28
C VAL A 48 20.21 -10.44 17.54
N THR A 49 20.74 -9.22 17.67
CA THR A 49 20.22 -8.02 16.99
C THR A 49 20.21 -8.20 15.46
N LEU A 50 21.28 -8.78 14.88
CA LEU A 50 21.36 -9.04 13.44
C LEU A 50 20.33 -10.07 13.00
N SER A 51 20.16 -11.15 13.76
CA SER A 51 19.19 -12.19 13.45
C SER A 51 17.76 -11.62 13.49
N THR A 52 17.43 -10.83 14.51
CA THR A 52 16.13 -10.19 14.67
C THR A 52 15.87 -9.22 13.52
N TYR A 53 16.82 -8.33 13.21
CA TYR A 53 16.67 -7.41 12.09
C TYR A 53 16.42 -8.16 10.77
N VAL A 54 17.22 -9.19 10.45
CA VAL A 54 17.09 -9.94 9.19
C VAL A 54 15.76 -10.70 9.12
N ILE A 55 15.35 -11.36 10.19
CA ILE A 55 14.10 -12.12 10.26
C ILE A 55 12.91 -11.18 10.12
N PHE A 56 12.85 -10.10 10.91
CA PHE A 56 11.73 -9.16 10.84
C PHE A 56 11.70 -8.40 9.52
N MET A 57 12.86 -8.01 8.97
CA MET A 57 12.91 -7.38 7.65
C MET A 57 12.38 -8.31 6.56
N PHE A 58 12.73 -9.61 6.62
CA PHE A 58 12.20 -10.60 5.69
C PHE A 58 10.68 -10.80 5.83
N LEU A 59 10.18 -10.92 7.07
CA LEU A 59 8.75 -11.08 7.35
C LEU A 59 7.95 -9.84 6.92
N LEU A 60 8.37 -8.66 7.35
CA LEU A 60 7.68 -7.39 7.09
C LEU A 60 7.72 -7.04 5.60
N SER A 61 8.81 -7.31 4.89
CA SER A 61 8.84 -7.14 3.43
C SER A 61 7.93 -8.14 2.69
N ARG A 62 7.66 -9.32 3.25
CA ARG A 62 6.67 -10.26 2.69
C ARG A 62 5.23 -9.78 2.92
N ILE A 63 4.97 -9.15 4.07
CA ILE A 63 3.63 -8.65 4.45
C ILE A 63 3.30 -7.35 3.70
N TYR A 64 4.15 -6.33 3.80
CA TYR A 64 3.87 -4.98 3.28
C TYR A 64 4.24 -4.79 1.81
N GLY A 65 5.29 -5.47 1.36
CA GLY A 65 5.77 -5.37 -0.02
C GLY A 65 7.28 -5.41 -0.12
N ARG A 66 7.75 -5.97 -1.23
CA ARG A 66 9.17 -6.06 -1.57
C ARG A 66 9.54 -4.96 -2.56
N PHE A 67 10.83 -4.79 -2.77
CA PHE A 67 11.36 -3.98 -3.86
C PHE A 67 10.85 -4.49 -5.21
N ASP A 68 9.86 -3.78 -5.75
CA ASP A 68 9.20 -4.07 -7.02
C ASP A 68 9.36 -2.85 -7.95
N ALA A 69 10.53 -2.72 -8.56
CA ALA A 69 10.78 -1.72 -9.60
C ALA A 69 9.99 -2.07 -10.87
N GLY A 70 9.44 -1.05 -11.53
CA GLY A 70 8.73 -1.21 -12.79
C GLY A 70 7.33 -1.80 -12.69
N LYS A 71 6.94 -2.47 -11.58
CA LYS A 71 5.64 -3.17 -11.40
C LYS A 71 4.56 -2.40 -10.62
N ARG A 72 4.94 -1.62 -9.60
CA ARG A 72 4.01 -0.76 -8.83
C ARG A 72 4.38 0.71 -9.02
N LYS A 73 3.48 1.62 -8.62
CA LYS A 73 3.81 3.07 -8.61
C LYS A 73 4.98 3.32 -7.66
N GLU A 74 5.92 4.17 -8.07
CA GLU A 74 7.12 4.49 -7.29
C GLU A 74 6.78 4.86 -5.84
N LYS A 75 5.78 5.74 -5.66
CA LYS A 75 5.32 6.17 -4.33
C LYS A 75 4.77 5.03 -3.47
N GLN A 76 4.09 4.06 -4.08
CA GLN A 76 3.54 2.91 -3.38
C GLN A 76 4.65 1.95 -2.94
N THR A 77 5.67 1.74 -3.79
CA THR A 77 6.84 0.93 -3.44
C THR A 77 7.66 1.60 -2.32
N VAL A 78 7.89 2.92 -2.40
CA VAL A 78 8.56 3.66 -1.32
C VAL A 78 7.79 3.52 -0.02
N PHE A 79 6.48 3.79 -0.02
CA PHE A 79 5.66 3.72 1.19
C PHE A 79 5.69 2.33 1.84
N SER A 80 5.46 1.27 1.06
CA SER A 80 5.46 -0.11 1.59
C SER A 80 6.82 -0.52 2.19
N LEU A 81 7.92 -0.19 1.51
CA LEU A 81 9.27 -0.46 2.01
C LEU A 81 9.59 0.36 3.27
N THR A 82 9.24 1.64 3.30
CA THR A 82 9.46 2.50 4.46
C THR A 82 8.71 1.98 5.69
N VAL A 83 7.45 1.56 5.54
CA VAL A 83 6.69 0.97 6.65
C VAL A 83 7.36 -0.32 7.15
N ALA A 84 7.79 -1.20 6.25
CA ALA A 84 8.48 -2.44 6.62
C ALA A 84 9.79 -2.18 7.38
N VAL A 85 10.60 -1.23 6.90
CA VAL A 85 11.87 -0.87 7.54
C VAL A 85 11.64 -0.21 8.90
N ILE A 86 10.73 0.77 9.01
CA ILE A 86 10.43 1.43 10.29
C ILE A 86 9.94 0.42 11.34
N LEU A 87 9.07 -0.51 10.96
CA LEU A 87 8.61 -1.55 11.89
C LEU A 87 9.74 -2.50 12.29
N THR A 88 10.65 -2.84 11.36
CA THR A 88 11.84 -3.65 11.67
C THR A 88 12.73 -2.93 12.67
N ASP A 89 13.00 -1.65 12.43
CA ASP A 89 13.81 -0.79 13.29
C ASP A 89 13.21 -0.67 14.69
N LEU A 90 11.89 -0.45 14.79
CA LEU A 90 11.20 -0.35 16.09
C LEU A 90 11.32 -1.65 16.90
N ILE A 91 11.13 -2.79 16.26
CA ILE A 91 11.22 -4.10 16.91
C ILE A 91 12.67 -4.38 17.35
N THR A 92 13.63 -4.14 16.46
CA THR A 92 15.07 -4.36 16.73
C THR A 92 15.57 -3.39 17.81
N TYR A 93 15.11 -2.14 17.81
CA TYR A 93 15.43 -1.16 18.84
C TYR A 93 14.84 -1.53 20.21
N LEU A 94 13.59 -2.01 20.24
CA LEU A 94 12.95 -2.47 21.47
C LEU A 94 13.70 -3.66 22.06
N GLU A 95 14.04 -4.65 21.22
CA GLU A 95 14.89 -5.79 21.61
C GLU A 95 16.23 -5.31 22.17
N LEU A 96 16.96 -4.45 21.46
CA LEU A 96 18.25 -3.94 21.91
C LEU A 96 18.14 -3.21 23.26
N THR A 97 17.07 -2.44 23.46
CA THR A 97 16.78 -1.75 24.73
C THR A 97 16.54 -2.76 25.87
N ILE A 98 15.80 -3.84 25.59
CA ILE A 98 15.59 -4.93 26.56
C ILE A 98 16.93 -5.60 26.90
N MET A 99 17.77 -5.89 25.91
CA MET A 99 19.07 -6.52 26.14
C MET A 99 20.03 -5.67 26.98
N LYS A 100 19.95 -4.33 26.86
CA LYS A 100 20.72 -3.40 27.70
C LYS A 100 20.19 -3.26 29.12
N THR A 101 18.98 -3.73 29.40
CA THR A 101 18.40 -3.67 30.75
C THR A 101 19.01 -4.78 31.61
N ASN A 102 20.20 -4.50 32.15
CA ASN A 102 20.96 -5.39 33.03
C ASN A 102 21.82 -4.53 33.98
N GLU A 103 22.19 -5.04 35.14
CA GLU A 103 22.99 -4.36 36.19
C GLU A 103 24.32 -3.80 35.67
N ALA A 104 24.85 -4.35 34.57
CA ALA A 104 26.09 -3.89 33.95
C ALA A 104 25.93 -2.65 33.04
N ASN A 105 24.72 -2.38 32.56
CA ASN A 105 24.44 -1.31 31.61
C ASN A 105 23.39 -0.36 32.17
N ASN A 106 22.12 -0.79 32.20
CA ASN A 106 21.00 -0.02 32.71
C ASN A 106 20.23 -0.82 33.76
N ASP A 107 20.21 -0.34 35.00
CA ASP A 107 19.48 -0.95 36.13
C ASP A 107 17.96 -1.03 35.92
N ARG A 108 17.43 -0.25 34.98
CA ARG A 108 16.00 -0.18 34.65
C ARG A 108 15.82 -0.03 33.15
N PHE A 109 14.65 -0.45 32.65
CA PHE A 109 14.27 -0.22 31.27
C PHE A 109 14.14 1.29 31.00
N THR A 110 15.04 1.81 30.17
CA THR A 110 15.08 3.22 29.76
C THR A 110 15.04 3.31 28.24
N ILE A 111 14.16 4.16 27.72
CA ILE A 111 14.11 4.45 26.28
C ILE A 111 15.19 5.48 25.98
N GLU A 112 16.35 5.00 25.51
CA GLU A 112 17.52 5.84 25.21
C GLU A 112 17.69 6.05 23.71
N ASN A 113 18.26 7.20 23.33
CA ASN A 113 18.73 7.44 21.96
C ASN A 113 17.63 7.37 20.88
N VAL A 114 16.41 7.78 21.22
CA VAL A 114 15.31 8.00 20.26
C VAL A 114 15.73 8.92 19.11
N GLY A 115 16.64 9.88 19.37
CA GLY A 115 17.19 10.75 18.34
C GLY A 115 17.96 10.00 17.24
N ILE A 116 18.74 8.98 17.62
CA ILE A 116 19.47 8.13 16.67
C ILE A 116 18.48 7.29 15.87
N LEU A 117 17.48 6.70 16.53
CA LEU A 117 16.42 5.95 15.85
C LEU A 117 15.71 6.81 14.77
N LEU A 118 15.33 8.04 15.10
CA LEU A 118 14.71 8.96 14.15
C LEU A 118 15.65 9.33 12.98
N THR A 119 16.95 9.46 13.25
CA THR A 119 17.96 9.74 12.22
C THR A 119 18.18 8.54 11.30
N VAL A 120 18.21 7.32 11.84
CA VAL A 120 18.27 6.07 11.07
C VAL A 120 17.05 5.97 10.15
N MET A 121 15.85 6.15 10.69
CA MET A 121 14.60 6.09 9.91
C MET A 121 14.59 7.13 8.78
N LEU A 122 15.08 8.34 9.03
CA LEU A 122 15.20 9.39 7.99
C LEU A 122 16.21 8.99 6.91
N LEU A 123 17.39 8.51 7.31
CA LEU A 123 18.44 8.09 6.38
C LEU A 123 17.97 6.91 5.51
N GLN A 124 17.37 5.90 6.11
CA GLN A 124 16.79 4.74 5.42
C GLN A 124 15.67 5.17 4.46
N PHE A 125 14.79 6.09 4.86
CA PHE A 125 13.79 6.67 3.96
C PHE A 125 14.44 7.30 2.72
N LEU A 126 15.54 8.05 2.87
CA LEU A 126 16.28 8.62 1.75
C LEU A 126 16.90 7.53 0.85
N ILE A 127 17.53 6.51 1.44
CA ILE A 127 18.10 5.35 0.72
C ILE A 127 17.01 4.69 -0.13
N ILE A 128 15.85 4.37 0.47
CA ILE A 128 14.72 3.75 -0.22
C ILE A 128 14.26 4.62 -1.40
N ASN A 129 14.12 5.94 -1.20
CA ASN A 129 13.71 6.85 -2.27
C ASN A 129 14.70 6.85 -3.45
N VAL A 130 16.00 6.88 -3.16
CA VAL A 130 17.06 6.86 -4.20
C VAL A 130 17.03 5.53 -4.95
N PHE A 131 17.02 4.40 -4.25
CA PHE A 131 17.08 3.07 -4.88
C PHE A 131 15.80 2.71 -5.64
N VAL A 132 14.63 3.11 -5.16
CA VAL A 132 13.37 2.94 -5.91
C VAL A 132 13.38 3.77 -7.18
N LYS A 133 13.85 5.02 -7.14
CA LYS A 133 14.00 5.85 -8.35
C LYS A 133 15.02 5.27 -9.32
N LEU A 134 16.16 4.80 -8.81
CA LEU A 134 17.21 4.18 -9.62
C LEU A 134 16.72 2.90 -10.30
N GLY A 135 16.04 2.01 -9.56
CA GLY A 135 15.47 0.78 -10.10
C GLY A 135 14.40 1.06 -11.16
N ASN A 136 13.51 2.02 -10.92
CA ASN A 136 12.51 2.41 -11.92
C ASN A 136 13.14 3.04 -13.16
N ALA A 137 14.09 3.95 -12.99
CA ALA A 137 14.80 4.57 -14.11
C ALA A 137 15.55 3.52 -14.95
N PHE A 138 16.19 2.53 -14.31
CA PHE A 138 16.81 1.41 -15.00
C PHE A 138 15.77 0.59 -15.76
N TYR A 139 14.67 0.19 -15.11
CA TYR A 139 13.60 -0.60 -15.73
C TYR A 139 13.06 0.08 -16.99
N PHE A 140 12.67 1.35 -16.91
CA PHE A 140 12.09 2.09 -18.04
C PHE A 140 13.12 2.48 -19.12
N ARG A 141 14.41 2.43 -18.83
CA ARG A 141 15.47 2.64 -19.83
C ARG A 141 15.76 1.36 -20.63
N VAL A 142 15.54 0.20 -20.03
CA VAL A 142 15.80 -1.10 -20.64
C VAL A 142 14.56 -1.68 -21.32
N ASN A 143 13.37 -1.37 -20.79
CA ASN A 143 12.09 -1.81 -21.32
C ASN A 143 11.38 -0.68 -22.06
N ASP A 144 11.03 -0.96 -23.31
CA ASP A 144 10.12 -0.13 -24.08
C ASP A 144 8.72 -0.17 -23.46
N ARG A 145 7.93 0.88 -23.74
CA ARG A 145 6.53 0.92 -23.31
C ARG A 145 5.74 -0.19 -24.00
N GLU A 146 5.05 -1.01 -23.21
CA GLU A 146 4.18 -2.06 -23.75
C GLU A 146 2.99 -1.44 -24.48
N LYS A 147 2.72 -1.91 -25.71
CA LYS A 147 1.56 -1.45 -26.46
C LYS A 147 0.30 -1.98 -25.81
N CYS A 148 -0.53 -1.08 -25.29
CA CYS A 148 -1.72 -1.43 -24.53
C CYS A 148 -2.97 -1.02 -25.31
N ILE A 149 -3.93 -1.93 -25.44
CA ILE A 149 -5.25 -1.63 -25.98
C ILE A 149 -6.32 -1.83 -24.92
N ILE A 150 -7.28 -0.92 -24.88
CA ILE A 150 -8.35 -0.93 -23.89
C ILE A 150 -9.62 -1.43 -24.57
N VAL A 151 -10.22 -2.47 -24.01
CA VAL A 151 -11.53 -2.99 -24.44
C VAL A 151 -12.55 -2.66 -23.37
N THR A 152 -13.65 -2.02 -23.74
CA THR A 152 -14.68 -1.59 -22.79
C THR A 152 -16.08 -1.59 -23.37
N GLY A 153 -17.09 -1.63 -22.49
CA GLY A 153 -18.49 -1.41 -22.86
C GLY A 153 -18.83 0.07 -23.00
N ASN A 154 -19.07 0.74 -21.87
CA ASN A 154 -19.66 2.09 -21.86
C ASN A 154 -18.76 3.16 -21.19
N ASN A 155 -17.61 2.79 -20.63
CA ASN A 155 -16.85 3.65 -19.69
C ASN A 155 -15.38 3.89 -20.09
N ALA A 156 -15.12 4.15 -21.37
CA ALA A 156 -13.79 4.38 -21.93
C ALA A 156 -12.97 5.47 -21.20
N ASP A 157 -13.57 6.61 -20.89
CA ASP A 157 -12.85 7.75 -20.30
C ASP A 157 -12.38 7.48 -18.87
N ARG A 158 -13.16 6.74 -18.09
CA ARG A 158 -12.81 6.37 -16.71
C ARG A 158 -11.59 5.45 -16.69
N VAL A 159 -11.53 4.50 -17.63
CA VAL A 159 -10.42 3.57 -17.78
C VAL A 159 -9.19 4.27 -18.32
N LYS A 160 -9.34 5.15 -19.31
CA LYS A 160 -8.24 5.97 -19.83
C LYS A 160 -7.60 6.82 -18.73
N LYS A 161 -8.40 7.40 -17.84
CA LYS A 161 -7.91 8.14 -16.67
C LYS A 161 -7.28 7.24 -15.60
N ALA A 162 -7.79 6.02 -15.39
CA ALA A 162 -7.17 5.06 -14.50
C ALA A 162 -5.81 4.57 -15.05
N LEU A 163 -5.69 4.48 -16.37
CA LEU A 163 -4.48 4.03 -17.08
C LEU A 163 -3.48 5.15 -17.36
N SER A 164 -3.87 6.43 -17.36
CA SER A 164 -2.92 7.55 -17.46
C SER A 164 -1.93 7.56 -16.29
N ASP A 165 -2.37 7.07 -15.13
CA ASP A 165 -1.50 6.83 -13.98
C ASP A 165 -0.41 5.76 -14.23
N PHE A 166 -0.54 4.97 -15.31
CA PHE A 166 0.40 3.96 -15.76
C PHE A 166 1.16 4.37 -17.05
N ASP A 167 1.12 5.65 -17.44
CA ASP A 167 1.68 6.17 -18.70
C ASP A 167 3.16 5.83 -18.92
N ARG A 168 3.96 5.67 -17.85
CA ARG A 168 5.38 5.31 -17.97
C ARG A 168 5.60 3.89 -18.47
N ARG A 169 4.66 2.96 -18.24
CA ARG A 169 4.80 1.56 -18.66
C ARG A 169 4.07 1.26 -19.97
N TYR A 170 2.88 1.83 -20.15
CA TYR A 170 2.03 1.48 -21.28
C TYR A 170 1.97 2.61 -22.30
N ALA A 171 2.05 2.26 -23.57
CA ALA A 171 1.67 3.11 -24.68
C ALA A 171 0.25 2.72 -25.10
N VAL A 172 -0.76 3.49 -24.70
CA VAL A 172 -2.15 3.20 -25.07
C VAL A 172 -2.32 3.46 -26.57
N ILE A 173 -2.46 2.38 -27.36
CA ILE A 173 -2.60 2.46 -28.82
C ILE A 173 -4.04 2.75 -29.26
N GLY A 174 -5.03 2.47 -28.40
CA GLY A 174 -6.44 2.71 -28.72
C GLY A 174 -7.39 2.24 -27.63
N VAL A 175 -8.65 2.68 -27.76
CA VAL A 175 -9.79 2.19 -26.98
C VAL A 175 -10.82 1.65 -27.96
N VAL A 176 -11.27 0.42 -27.74
CA VAL A 176 -12.17 -0.32 -28.64
C VAL A 176 -13.37 -0.83 -27.85
N SER A 177 -14.54 -0.84 -28.48
CA SER A 177 -15.71 -1.47 -27.89
C SER A 177 -15.60 -2.99 -27.99
N TYR A 178 -16.06 -3.74 -26.99
CA TYR A 178 -16.15 -5.19 -27.10
C TYR A 178 -17.13 -5.65 -28.20
N LYS A 179 -18.03 -4.76 -28.64
CA LYS A 179 -18.99 -5.01 -29.74
C LYS A 179 -18.44 -4.74 -31.14
N ASP A 180 -17.19 -4.30 -31.24
CA ASP A 180 -16.56 -4.00 -32.54
C ASP A 180 -16.40 -5.30 -33.35
N GLY A 181 -16.89 -5.30 -34.60
CA GLY A 181 -16.80 -6.46 -35.49
C GLY A 181 -15.37 -6.84 -35.83
N GLU A 182 -14.44 -5.88 -35.80
CA GLU A 182 -13.01 -6.06 -36.09
C GLU A 182 -12.17 -6.09 -34.80
N LEU A 183 -12.79 -6.38 -33.64
CA LEU A 183 -12.13 -6.35 -32.33
C LEU A 183 -10.79 -7.10 -32.35
N PHE A 184 -10.80 -8.36 -32.77
CA PHE A 184 -9.60 -9.22 -32.71
C PHE A 184 -8.47 -8.73 -33.63
N GLU A 185 -8.78 -8.14 -34.78
CA GLU A 185 -7.77 -7.56 -35.67
C GLU A 185 -7.06 -6.38 -35.01
N LYS A 186 -7.83 -5.53 -34.32
CA LYS A 186 -7.31 -4.39 -33.54
C LYS A 186 -6.50 -4.83 -32.32
N LEU A 187 -6.74 -6.04 -31.77
CA LEU A 187 -5.99 -6.58 -30.64
C LEU A 187 -4.61 -7.15 -31.03
N ILE A 188 -4.42 -7.64 -32.26
CA ILE A 188 -3.15 -8.22 -32.75
C ILE A 188 -1.91 -7.34 -32.47
N PRO A 189 -1.90 -6.04 -32.80
CA PRO A 189 -0.71 -5.19 -32.63
C PRO A 189 -0.40 -4.81 -31.17
N SER A 190 -1.28 -5.14 -30.21
CA SER A 190 -1.09 -4.85 -28.79
C SER A 190 -0.28 -5.94 -28.09
N ASP A 191 0.53 -5.61 -27.09
CA ASP A 191 1.19 -6.58 -26.21
C ASP A 191 0.31 -6.90 -24.98
N THR A 192 -0.48 -5.92 -24.56
CA THR A 192 -1.29 -5.95 -23.35
C THR A 192 -2.73 -5.51 -23.65
N ILE A 193 -3.70 -6.27 -23.13
CA ILE A 193 -5.14 -6.01 -23.28
C ILE A 193 -5.73 -5.67 -21.91
N VAL A 194 -6.35 -4.50 -21.80
CA VAL A 194 -7.05 -4.08 -20.58
C VAL A 194 -8.55 -4.12 -20.82
N MET A 195 -9.24 -4.97 -20.07
CA MET A 195 -10.67 -5.18 -20.14
C MET A 195 -11.36 -4.51 -18.95
N TYR A 196 -12.40 -3.73 -19.22
CA TYR A 196 -13.18 -3.10 -18.17
C TYR A 196 -14.65 -3.01 -18.56
N ASP A 197 -15.52 -3.44 -17.65
CA ASP A 197 -16.98 -3.36 -17.83
C ASP A 197 -17.42 -4.16 -19.08
N ILE A 198 -16.91 -5.38 -19.19
CA ILE A 198 -17.22 -6.34 -20.26
C ILE A 198 -18.06 -7.47 -19.69
N PRO A 199 -19.17 -7.87 -20.35
CA PRO A 199 -19.94 -9.07 -20.00
C PRO A 199 -19.05 -10.32 -19.92
N VAL A 200 -19.40 -11.26 -19.04
CA VAL A 200 -18.58 -12.45 -18.75
C VAL A 200 -18.31 -13.28 -20.02
N GLU A 201 -19.34 -13.49 -20.85
CA GLU A 201 -19.25 -14.26 -22.10
C GLU A 201 -18.23 -13.65 -23.08
N GLU A 202 -18.29 -12.34 -23.30
CA GLU A 202 -17.36 -11.63 -24.19
C GLU A 202 -15.94 -11.57 -23.61
N ARG A 203 -15.82 -11.45 -22.28
CA ARG A 203 -14.54 -11.53 -21.58
C ARG A 203 -13.86 -12.87 -21.83
N HIS A 204 -14.58 -14.00 -21.77
CA HIS A 204 -14.01 -15.33 -22.06
C HIS A 204 -13.46 -15.44 -23.49
N ARG A 205 -14.13 -14.84 -24.48
CA ARG A 205 -13.65 -14.81 -25.87
C ARG A 205 -12.32 -14.06 -25.99
N ILE A 206 -12.22 -12.89 -25.37
CA ILE A 206 -11.00 -12.06 -25.38
C ILE A 206 -9.86 -12.75 -24.61
N LEU A 207 -10.16 -13.36 -23.46
CA LEU A 207 -9.18 -14.13 -22.67
C LEU A 207 -8.60 -15.29 -23.48
N SER A 208 -9.46 -16.03 -24.19
CA SER A 208 -9.03 -17.14 -25.06
C SER A 208 -8.13 -16.66 -26.19
N PHE A 209 -8.46 -15.52 -26.82
CA PHE A 209 -7.62 -14.89 -27.84
C PHE A 209 -6.26 -14.46 -27.26
N ALA A 210 -6.28 -13.81 -26.10
CA ALA A 210 -5.07 -13.32 -25.44
C ALA A 210 -4.13 -14.47 -25.07
N TYR A 211 -4.68 -15.57 -24.52
CA TYR A 211 -3.92 -16.77 -24.19
C TYR A 211 -3.24 -17.38 -25.42
N ARG A 212 -3.99 -17.55 -26.53
CA ARG A 212 -3.44 -18.09 -27.79
C ARG A 212 -2.34 -17.22 -28.39
N ASN A 213 -2.42 -15.91 -28.22
CA ASN A 213 -1.47 -14.95 -28.76
C ASN A 213 -0.42 -14.48 -27.74
N LEU A 214 -0.34 -15.14 -26.57
CA LEU A 214 0.59 -14.81 -25.47
C LEU A 214 0.55 -13.31 -25.09
N LYS A 215 -0.64 -12.71 -25.07
CA LYS A 215 -0.86 -11.32 -24.68
C LYS A 215 -1.09 -11.23 -23.17
N ASN A 216 -0.57 -10.18 -22.55
CA ASN A 216 -0.86 -9.89 -21.14
C ASN A 216 -2.30 -9.36 -21.01
N VAL A 217 -2.97 -9.69 -19.90
CA VAL A 217 -4.36 -9.29 -19.69
C VAL A 217 -4.56 -8.65 -18.31
N TYR A 218 -5.28 -7.54 -18.30
CA TYR A 218 -5.83 -6.93 -17.09
C TYR A 218 -7.35 -6.92 -17.22
N TYR A 219 -8.07 -7.38 -16.19
CA TYR A 219 -9.52 -7.29 -16.16
C TYR A 219 -10.02 -7.05 -14.75
N ASN A 220 -11.20 -6.45 -14.62
CA ASN A 220 -11.87 -6.39 -13.33
C ASN A 220 -12.53 -7.75 -13.04
N PRO A 221 -12.17 -8.44 -11.95
CA PRO A 221 -12.80 -9.71 -11.62
C PRO A 221 -14.27 -9.48 -11.24
N SER A 222 -15.10 -10.46 -11.58
CA SER A 222 -16.48 -10.62 -11.11
C SER A 222 -16.52 -11.49 -9.84
N VAL A 223 -17.65 -11.51 -9.14
CA VAL A 223 -17.81 -12.29 -7.90
C VAL A 223 -17.42 -13.77 -8.09
N PRO A 224 -17.81 -14.47 -9.18
CA PRO A 224 -17.37 -15.84 -9.44
C PRO A 224 -15.85 -15.98 -9.55
N ASP A 225 -15.17 -15.05 -10.24
CA ASP A 225 -13.70 -15.11 -10.41
C ASP A 225 -12.98 -14.98 -9.06
N ILE A 226 -13.52 -14.13 -8.15
CA ILE A 226 -12.99 -13.96 -6.79
C ILE A 226 -13.19 -15.24 -5.97
N ILE A 227 -14.38 -15.83 -6.05
CA ILE A 227 -14.68 -17.10 -5.38
C ILE A 227 -13.72 -18.18 -5.87
N GLU A 228 -13.53 -18.32 -7.18
CA GLU A 228 -12.61 -19.30 -7.77
C GLU A 228 -11.16 -19.07 -7.31
N GLN A 229 -10.67 -17.83 -7.34
CA GLN A 229 -9.31 -17.48 -6.89
C GLN A 229 -9.05 -17.83 -5.41
N HIS A 230 -10.07 -17.74 -4.57
CA HIS A 230 -9.98 -18.00 -3.13
C HIS A 230 -10.48 -19.38 -2.71
N SER A 231 -10.90 -20.21 -3.67
CA SER A 231 -11.37 -21.57 -3.38
C SER A 231 -10.21 -22.54 -3.24
N ASN A 232 -10.37 -23.50 -2.34
CA ASN A 232 -9.41 -24.58 -2.18
C ASN A 232 -9.78 -25.74 -3.11
N PRO A 233 -8.81 -26.29 -3.87
CA PRO A 233 -9.06 -27.50 -4.64
C PRO A 233 -9.26 -28.69 -3.68
N VAL A 234 -10.34 -29.44 -3.87
CA VAL A 234 -10.68 -30.64 -3.10
C VAL A 234 -10.97 -31.77 -4.06
N VAL A 235 -10.46 -32.97 -3.78
CA VAL A 235 -10.74 -34.17 -4.57
C VAL A 235 -11.72 -35.04 -3.81
N VAL A 236 -12.80 -35.46 -4.46
CA VAL A 236 -13.78 -36.42 -3.93
C VAL A 236 -13.89 -37.58 -4.92
N ASP A 237 -13.51 -38.78 -4.50
CA ASP A 237 -13.55 -40.02 -5.29
C ASP A 237 -13.00 -39.88 -6.73
N ASP A 238 -11.91 -39.10 -6.92
CA ASP A 238 -11.23 -38.78 -8.20
C ASP A 238 -11.77 -37.58 -9.01
N ILE A 239 -12.78 -36.86 -8.53
CA ILE A 239 -13.26 -35.62 -9.15
C ILE A 239 -12.69 -34.41 -8.40
N SER A 240 -12.03 -33.52 -9.13
CA SER A 240 -11.52 -32.25 -8.61
C SER A 240 -12.62 -31.19 -8.57
N PHE A 241 -12.90 -30.71 -7.36
CA PHE A 241 -13.80 -29.59 -7.07
C PHE A 241 -13.02 -28.38 -6.53
N PHE A 242 -13.66 -27.22 -6.59
CA PHE A 242 -13.26 -26.06 -5.81
C PHE A 242 -14.28 -25.85 -4.69
N VAL A 243 -13.81 -25.82 -3.45
CA VAL A 243 -14.64 -25.52 -2.28
C VAL A 243 -14.35 -24.08 -1.84
N SER A 244 -15.41 -23.29 -1.72
CA SER A 244 -15.38 -21.96 -1.10
C SER A 244 -16.26 -22.00 0.15
N GLU A 245 -15.63 -21.86 1.31
CA GLU A 245 -16.34 -21.83 2.58
C GLU A 245 -16.62 -20.39 2.98
N PHE A 246 -17.90 -19.99 2.92
CA PHE A 246 -18.33 -18.67 3.36
C PHE A 246 -18.54 -18.66 4.88
N HIS A 247 -17.45 -18.69 5.63
CA HIS A 247 -17.52 -18.60 7.08
C HIS A 247 -17.75 -17.16 7.55
N LEU A 248 -18.68 -17.00 8.47
CA LEU A 248 -18.72 -15.82 9.33
C LEU A 248 -17.52 -15.86 10.27
N ILE A 249 -16.90 -14.71 10.54
CA ILE A 249 -15.77 -14.57 11.48
C ILE A 249 -16.08 -15.34 12.76
N GLY A 250 -15.22 -16.30 13.09
CA GLY A 250 -15.37 -17.20 14.23
C GLY A 250 -15.46 -16.42 15.55
N PHE A 251 -15.95 -17.06 16.62
CA PHE A 251 -16.07 -16.39 17.91
C PHE A 251 -14.73 -15.87 18.43
N GLU A 252 -13.69 -16.72 18.36
CA GLU A 252 -12.33 -16.37 18.78
C GLU A 252 -11.74 -15.25 17.91
N GLU A 253 -11.86 -15.36 16.59
CA GLU A 253 -11.41 -14.35 15.65
C GLU A 253 -12.10 -12.99 15.89
N ARG A 254 -13.39 -13.02 16.26
CA ARG A 254 -14.15 -11.81 16.58
C ARG A 254 -13.61 -11.14 17.84
N ILE A 255 -13.25 -11.92 18.85
CA ILE A 255 -12.63 -11.39 20.08
C ILE A 255 -11.27 -10.78 19.74
N ILE A 256 -10.41 -11.50 19.02
CA ILE A 256 -9.07 -11.03 18.64
C ILE A 256 -9.17 -9.76 17.78
N LYS A 257 -10.09 -9.73 16.82
CA LYS A 257 -10.35 -8.55 15.99
C LYS A 257 -10.81 -7.37 16.83
N ARG A 258 -11.71 -7.60 17.79
CA ARG A 258 -12.22 -6.55 18.66
C ARG A 258 -11.14 -5.98 19.58
N LEU A 259 -10.31 -6.84 20.16
CA LEU A 259 -9.18 -6.41 20.98
C LEU A 259 -8.15 -5.64 20.15
N SER A 260 -7.82 -6.16 18.96
CA SER A 260 -6.93 -5.48 18.01
C SER A 260 -7.45 -4.09 17.63
N ASP A 261 -8.73 -3.98 17.30
CA ASP A 261 -9.37 -2.69 16.96
C ASP A 261 -9.26 -1.71 18.12
N ILE A 262 -9.54 -2.14 19.35
CA ILE A 262 -9.44 -1.26 20.53
C ILE A 262 -8.00 -0.80 20.76
N VAL A 263 -7.03 -1.71 20.73
CA VAL A 263 -5.62 -1.39 21.02
C VAL A 263 -5.04 -0.48 19.94
N ILE A 264 -5.25 -0.82 18.66
CA ILE A 264 -4.72 -0.05 17.52
C ILE A 264 -5.38 1.33 17.47
N SER A 265 -6.70 1.41 17.63
CA SER A 265 -7.41 2.70 17.65
C SER A 265 -6.98 3.56 18.84
N ALA A 266 -6.86 3.00 20.05
CA ALA A 266 -6.39 3.75 21.22
C ALA A 266 -4.98 4.29 21.02
N PHE A 267 -4.05 3.47 20.50
CA PHE A 267 -2.70 3.92 20.18
C PHE A 267 -2.70 5.01 19.11
N ALA A 268 -3.46 4.83 18.02
CA ALA A 268 -3.56 5.81 16.95
C ALA A 268 -4.16 7.13 17.44
N LEU A 269 -5.15 7.11 18.33
CA LEU A 269 -5.73 8.30 18.96
C LEU A 269 -4.69 9.09 19.75
N VAL A 270 -3.83 8.41 20.53
CA VAL A 270 -2.77 9.07 21.31
C VAL A 270 -1.73 9.70 20.37
N VAL A 271 -1.23 8.94 19.40
CA VAL A 271 -0.20 9.40 18.46
C VAL A 271 -0.71 10.55 17.58
N LEU A 272 -1.97 10.49 17.14
CA LEU A 272 -2.58 11.51 16.28
C LEU A 272 -3.25 12.65 17.07
N SER A 273 -3.25 12.59 18.41
CA SER A 273 -3.85 13.64 19.25
C SER A 273 -3.32 15.05 18.99
N PRO A 274 -2.02 15.30 18.69
CA PRO A 274 -1.56 16.63 18.35
C PRO A 274 -2.18 17.13 17.03
N LEU A 275 -2.31 16.25 16.03
CA LEU A 275 -2.95 16.57 14.76
C LEU A 275 -4.44 16.88 14.94
N PHE A 276 -5.12 16.14 15.82
CA PHE A 276 -6.52 16.39 16.16
C PHE A 276 -6.72 17.74 16.83
N LEU A 277 -5.83 18.08 17.77
CA LEU A 277 -5.88 19.38 18.45
C LEU A 277 -5.67 20.53 17.47
N VAL A 278 -4.64 20.45 16.60
CA VAL A 278 -4.39 21.46 15.57
C VAL A 278 -5.60 21.60 14.64
N SER A 279 -6.18 20.48 14.19
CA SER A 279 -7.35 20.48 13.32
C SER A 279 -8.56 21.11 14.01
N ALA A 280 -8.81 20.78 15.28
CA ALA A 280 -9.89 21.33 16.08
C ALA A 280 -9.76 22.86 16.26
N VAL A 281 -8.55 23.35 16.57
CA VAL A 281 -8.25 24.78 16.71
C VAL A 281 -8.47 25.51 15.38
N LEU A 282 -8.00 24.95 14.27
CA LEU A 282 -8.21 25.53 12.93
C LEU A 282 -9.70 25.63 12.57
N ILE A 283 -10.49 24.60 12.87
CA ILE A 283 -11.94 24.62 12.60
C ILE A 283 -12.62 25.70 13.45
N LYS A 284 -12.33 25.73 14.76
CA LYS A 284 -12.93 26.70 15.68
C LYS A 284 -12.56 28.14 15.35
N ARG A 285 -11.33 28.41 14.94
CA ARG A 285 -10.88 29.77 14.61
C ARG A 285 -11.51 30.32 13.32
N PHE A 286 -11.80 29.47 12.34
CA PHE A 286 -12.29 29.91 11.02
C PHE A 286 -13.82 29.95 10.89
N ASP A 287 -14.54 29.04 11.56
CA ASP A 287 -16.00 28.90 11.42
C ASP A 287 -16.75 29.07 12.76
N GLY A 288 -16.07 28.98 13.91
CA GLY A 288 -16.69 29.11 15.24
C GLY A 288 -17.62 27.95 15.66
N GLY A 289 -18.13 27.18 14.71
CA GLY A 289 -19.04 26.06 14.95
C GLY A 289 -18.41 24.81 15.59
N PRO A 290 -19.17 23.71 15.73
CA PRO A 290 -18.68 22.47 16.34
C PRO A 290 -17.53 21.86 15.54
N VAL A 291 -16.56 21.27 16.24
CA VAL A 291 -15.38 20.65 15.62
C VAL A 291 -15.76 19.40 14.82
N PHE A 292 -16.71 18.63 15.33
CA PHE A 292 -17.14 17.37 14.73
C PHE A 292 -18.49 17.49 14.04
N PHE A 293 -18.60 16.84 12.88
CA PHE A 293 -19.82 16.58 12.15
C PHE A 293 -20.17 15.09 12.26
N LYS A 294 -21.46 14.80 12.45
CA LYS A 294 -21.99 13.44 12.59
C LYS A 294 -22.70 13.00 11.33
N GLN A 295 -22.43 11.79 10.85
CA GLN A 295 -23.09 11.21 9.68
C GLN A 295 -23.65 9.83 10.00
N LYS A 296 -24.92 9.56 9.66
CA LYS A 296 -25.53 8.23 9.83
C LYS A 296 -25.01 7.25 8.77
N ARG A 297 -24.66 6.03 9.19
CA ARG A 297 -24.23 4.90 8.35
C ARG A 297 -24.88 3.61 8.82
N ALA A 298 -25.10 2.67 7.91
CA ALA A 298 -25.60 1.34 8.23
C ALA A 298 -24.42 0.37 8.46
N THR A 299 -24.57 -0.51 9.45
CA THR A 299 -23.70 -1.67 9.67
C THR A 299 -24.10 -2.84 8.76
N VAL A 300 -23.27 -3.89 8.74
CA VAL A 300 -23.53 -5.15 8.01
C VAL A 300 -24.88 -5.80 8.37
N HIS A 301 -25.43 -5.53 9.55
CA HIS A 301 -26.73 -6.04 10.00
C HIS A 301 -27.84 -4.98 9.96
N GLY A 302 -27.69 -3.93 9.14
CA GLY A 302 -28.69 -2.88 8.97
C GLY A 302 -28.86 -1.93 10.17
N ARG A 303 -28.14 -2.14 11.28
CA ARG A 303 -28.15 -1.19 12.41
C ARG A 303 -27.50 0.11 11.99
N VAL A 304 -28.14 1.25 12.27
CA VAL A 304 -27.62 2.57 11.96
C VAL A 304 -26.74 3.06 13.11
N PHE A 305 -25.56 3.60 12.79
CA PHE A 305 -24.64 4.23 13.73
C PHE A 305 -24.16 5.58 13.20
N GLU A 306 -23.70 6.44 14.10
CA GLU A 306 -23.16 7.76 13.75
C GLU A 306 -21.63 7.69 13.64
N ILE A 307 -21.08 8.11 12.50
CA ILE A 307 -19.64 8.33 12.34
C ILE A 307 -19.29 9.79 12.63
N TYR A 308 -18.15 10.01 13.26
CA TYR A 308 -17.59 11.33 13.50
C TYR A 308 -16.60 11.71 12.39
N LYS A 309 -16.68 12.95 11.93
CA LYS A 309 -15.73 13.55 11.00
C LYS A 309 -15.39 14.95 11.47
N PHE A 310 -14.23 15.48 11.11
CA PHE A 310 -13.99 16.91 11.30
C PHE A 310 -14.90 17.73 10.39
N ARG A 311 -15.41 18.84 10.92
CA ARG A 311 -16.23 19.77 10.14
C ARG A 311 -15.36 20.46 9.09
N THR A 312 -15.74 20.35 7.82
CA THR A 312 -15.01 20.96 6.70
C THR A 312 -15.82 21.99 5.92
N MET A 313 -17.10 22.15 6.28
CA MET A 313 -18.04 23.08 5.64
C MET A 313 -18.72 23.96 6.70
N LYS A 314 -18.94 25.23 6.37
CA LYS A 314 -19.72 26.16 7.20
C LYS A 314 -21.17 25.72 7.33
N GLU A 315 -21.82 26.12 8.41
CA GLU A 315 -23.27 25.94 8.55
C GLU A 315 -23.98 26.77 7.48
N ASN A 316 -24.83 26.14 6.68
CA ASN A 316 -25.74 26.85 5.81
C ASN A 316 -27.13 26.24 5.96
N ASN A 317 -28.15 27.09 6.05
CA ASN A 317 -29.56 26.67 6.21
C ASN A 317 -30.20 26.21 4.90
N GLU A 318 -29.47 26.26 3.78
CA GLU A 318 -29.98 25.89 2.47
C GLU A 318 -29.50 24.49 2.04
N GLU A 319 -30.47 23.59 1.83
CA GLU A 319 -30.28 22.21 1.42
C GLU A 319 -29.95 22.12 -0.07
N HIS A 320 -28.68 22.18 -0.41
CA HIS A 320 -28.19 21.72 -1.71
C HIS A 320 -26.97 20.82 -1.57
N SER A 321 -26.93 19.78 -2.39
CA SER A 321 -25.84 18.80 -2.46
C SER A 321 -24.51 19.48 -2.76
N ALA A 322 -23.48 19.12 -2.00
CA ALA A 322 -22.15 19.72 -2.13
C ALA A 322 -21.57 19.49 -3.54
N THR A 323 -21.23 20.58 -4.22
CA THR A 323 -20.55 20.54 -5.53
C THR A 323 -19.03 20.57 -5.35
N LYS A 324 -18.29 20.28 -6.43
CA LYS A 324 -16.82 20.13 -6.41
C LYS A 324 -16.08 21.41 -6.00
N ASN A 325 -16.71 22.58 -6.20
CA ASN A 325 -16.23 23.90 -5.81
C ASN A 325 -17.28 24.59 -4.93
N ASP A 326 -17.69 23.93 -3.86
CA ASP A 326 -18.68 24.48 -2.93
C ASP A 326 -18.04 25.58 -2.06
N ASP A 327 -18.60 26.79 -2.13
CA ASP A 327 -18.13 27.98 -1.42
C ASP A 327 -18.26 27.85 0.12
N ARG A 328 -19.03 26.86 0.60
CA ARG A 328 -19.14 26.55 2.03
C ARG A 328 -17.91 25.86 2.60
N ILE A 329 -17.00 25.33 1.77
CA ILE A 329 -15.80 24.65 2.26
C ILE A 329 -14.83 25.67 2.85
N THR A 330 -14.52 25.52 4.14
CA THR A 330 -13.59 26.43 4.81
C THR A 330 -12.17 26.27 4.26
N ALA A 331 -11.34 27.31 4.37
CA ALA A 331 -9.92 27.23 4.00
C ALA A 331 -9.19 26.04 4.65
N PRO A 332 -9.29 25.81 5.99
CA PRO A 332 -8.75 24.59 6.60
C PRO A 332 -9.49 23.32 6.13
N GLY A 333 -10.82 23.38 5.89
CA GLY A 333 -11.60 22.25 5.40
C GLY A 333 -11.13 21.72 4.04
N ARG A 334 -10.66 22.59 3.14
CA ARG A 334 -10.05 22.18 1.86
C ARG A 334 -8.80 21.33 2.08
N PHE A 335 -7.94 21.73 3.02
CA PHE A 335 -6.74 20.96 3.38
C PHE A 335 -7.11 19.61 4.00
N LEU A 336 -8.01 19.61 4.99
CA LEU A 336 -8.43 18.39 5.69
C LEU A 336 -9.00 17.35 4.71
N ARG A 337 -9.87 17.76 3.78
CA ARG A 337 -10.42 16.88 2.73
C ARG A 337 -9.37 16.35 1.77
N LYS A 338 -8.42 17.20 1.35
CA LYS A 338 -7.38 16.82 0.38
C LYS A 338 -6.51 15.67 0.91
N TYR A 339 -6.22 15.68 2.21
CA TYR A 339 -5.42 14.64 2.87
C TYR A 339 -6.27 13.60 3.61
N ARG A 340 -7.60 13.66 3.49
CA ARG A 340 -8.59 12.83 4.22
C ARG A 340 -8.38 12.83 5.75
N ILE A 341 -7.80 13.90 6.27
CA ILE A 341 -7.62 14.11 7.72
C ILE A 341 -8.99 14.28 8.38
N ASP A 342 -9.98 14.78 7.63
CA ASP A 342 -11.36 14.92 8.11
C ASP A 342 -12.03 13.60 8.49
N GLU A 343 -11.52 12.47 8.00
CA GLU A 343 -12.03 11.14 8.29
C GLU A 343 -11.35 10.48 9.49
N LEU A 344 -10.23 11.02 10.01
CA LEU A 344 -9.50 10.41 11.13
C LEU A 344 -10.29 10.28 12.44
N PRO A 345 -11.29 11.13 12.77
CA PRO A 345 -12.14 10.89 13.94
C PRO A 345 -13.00 9.61 13.87
N GLN A 346 -12.94 8.86 12.77
CA GLN A 346 -13.56 7.53 12.64
C GLN A 346 -12.72 6.38 13.24
N LEU A 347 -11.50 6.67 13.69
CA LEU A 347 -10.60 5.70 14.32
C LEU A 347 -11.22 5.02 15.54
#